data_AF-A0A4Z0K8G2-F1
#
_entry.id   AF-A0A4Z0K8G2-F1
#
_cell.length_a   1.000
_cell.length_b   1.000
_cell.length_c   1.000
_cell.angle_alpha   90.00
_cell.angle_beta   90.00
_cell.angle_gamma   90.00
#
_symmetry.space_group_name_H-M   'P 1'
#
loop_
_entity.id
_entity.type
_entity.pdbx_description
1 polymer ?
#
loop_
_entity_poly.entity_id
_entity_poly.type
_entity_poly.pdbx_seq_one_letter_code
_entity_poly.pdbx_strand_id
1 'polypeptide(L)' 'MHSQHDTHAVTLLCISPNRGPWKVIDDVEIATAEWVHWFNTYRPHGALGGATPAAFRSDYFSAMPWAA' A
#
# COMPACT_ATOMS: atom_id res chain seq x y z
N MET A 1 1.25 13.23 -12.05
CA MET A 1 1.40 11.85 -11.55
C MET A 1 0.03 11.34 -11.19
N HIS A 2 -0.67 10.74 -12.14
CA HIS A 2 -1.90 9.97 -11.89
C HIS A 2 -1.77 8.75 -12.78
N SER A 3 -1.08 7.72 -12.26
CA SER A 3 -1.09 6.41 -12.90
C SER A 3 -2.44 5.76 -12.60
N GLN A 4 -3.00 4.94 -13.50
CA GLN A 4 -4.27 4.21 -13.25
C GLN A 4 -4.25 3.45 -11.91
N HIS A 5 -3.06 3.09 -11.42
CA HIS A 5 -2.85 2.47 -10.12
C HIS A 5 -3.09 3.39 -8.90
N ASP A 6 -2.88 4.71 -9.01
CA ASP A 6 -3.17 5.65 -7.91
C ASP A 6 -4.69 5.80 -7.67
N THR A 7 -5.52 5.56 -8.70
CA THR A 7 -6.99 5.64 -8.61
C THR A 7 -7.58 4.51 -7.77
N HIS A 8 -6.97 3.32 -7.75
CA HIS A 8 -7.40 2.22 -6.88
C HIS A 8 -7.33 2.61 -5.40
N ALA A 9 -6.29 3.33 -4.98
CA ALA A 9 -6.09 3.72 -3.59
C ALA A 9 -7.09 4.77 -3.09
N VAL A 10 -7.38 5.77 -3.93
CA VAL A 10 -8.42 6.78 -3.61
C VAL A 10 -9.80 6.13 -3.57
N THR A 11 -10.02 5.11 -4.41
CA THR A 11 -11.26 4.35 -4.41
C THR A 11 -11.39 3.50 -3.14
N LEU A 12 -10.35 2.80 -2.69
CA LEU A 12 -10.40 2.01 -1.45
C LEU A 12 -10.68 2.86 -0.21
N LEU A 13 -10.12 4.08 -0.12
CA LEU A 13 -10.35 4.96 1.03
C LEU A 13 -11.68 5.72 0.97
N CYS A 14 -12.26 5.92 -0.22
CA CYS A 14 -13.54 6.63 -0.37
C CYS A 14 -14.74 5.68 -0.55
N ILE A 15 -14.50 4.45 -0.99
CA ILE A 15 -15.51 3.48 -1.41
C ILE A 15 -14.95 2.08 -1.07
N SER A 16 -15.32 1.57 0.10
CA SER A 16 -15.13 0.15 0.46
C SER A 16 -15.50 -0.77 -0.72
N PRO A 17 -14.86 -1.95 -0.88
CA PRO A 17 -15.20 -2.90 -1.95
C PRO A 17 -16.71 -3.23 -2.05
N ASN A 18 -17.49 -2.99 -0.98
CA ASN A 18 -18.96 -3.13 -0.93
C ASN A 18 -19.79 -1.85 -1.25
N ARG A 19 -19.17 -0.83 -1.87
CA ARG A 19 -19.80 0.33 -2.56
C ARG A 19 -20.92 1.07 -1.80
N GLY A 20 -20.68 1.40 -0.53
CA GLY A 20 -21.55 2.30 0.24
C GLY A 20 -20.73 3.08 1.27
N PRO A 21 -21.32 4.14 1.87
CA PRO A 21 -20.68 4.85 2.97
C PRO A 21 -20.33 3.88 4.10
N TRP A 22 -19.18 4.09 4.74
CA TRP A 22 -18.69 3.32 5.89
C TRP A 22 -19.83 3.13 6.91
N LYS A 23 -20.22 1.88 7.19
CA LYS A 23 -21.36 1.59 8.06
C LYS A 23 -20.91 1.32 9.49
N VAL A 24 -19.74 0.72 9.64
CA VAL A 24 -19.12 0.36 10.92
C VAL A 24 -17.61 0.64 10.89
N ILE A 25 -16.97 0.65 12.06
CA ILE A 25 -15.52 0.87 12.18
C ILE A 25 -14.72 -0.21 11.45
N ASP A 26 -15.18 -1.45 11.47
CA ASP A 26 -14.55 -2.60 10.79
C ASP A 26 -14.35 -2.32 9.29
N ASP A 27 -15.30 -1.63 8.64
CA ASP A 27 -15.17 -1.29 7.23
C ASP A 27 -13.92 -0.40 7.01
N VAL A 28 -13.71 0.60 7.87
CA VAL A 28 -12.58 1.54 7.79
C VAL A 28 -11.26 0.81 8.05
N GLU A 29 -11.25 -0.11 9.02
CA GLU A 29 -10.07 -0.92 9.33
C GLU A 29 -9.68 -1.80 8.15
N ILE A 30 -10.64 -2.46 7.51
CA ILE A 30 -10.41 -3.29 6.32
C ILE A 30 -9.83 -2.43 5.19
N ALA A 31 -10.46 -1.30 4.88
CA ALA A 31 -10.00 -0.44 3.79
C ALA A 31 -8.63 0.17 4.05
N THR A 32 -8.34 0.50 5.32
CA THR A 32 -7.01 0.96 5.71
C THR A 32 -5.99 -0.16 5.56
N ALA A 33 -6.31 -1.39 5.99
CA ALA A 33 -5.44 -2.55 5.84
C ALA A 33 -5.15 -2.86 4.36
N GLU A 34 -6.18 -2.83 3.50
CA GLU A 34 -6.03 -3.01 2.06
C GLU A 34 -5.16 -1.92 1.42
N TRP A 35 -5.39 -0.66 1.80
CA TRP A 35 -4.58 0.46 1.33
C TRP A 35 -3.11 0.34 1.77
N VAL A 36 -2.87 0.05 3.06
CA VAL A 36 -1.52 -0.15 3.62
C VAL A 36 -0.82 -1.29 2.91
N HIS A 37 -1.52 -2.41 2.69
CA HIS A 37 -0.97 -3.54 1.97
C HIS A 37 -0.56 -3.10 0.56
N TRP A 38 -1.47 -2.50 -0.20
CA TRP A 38 -1.19 -2.07 -1.57
C TRP A 38 -0.03 -1.08 -1.68
N PHE A 39 0.01 -0.09 -0.79
CA PHE A 39 1.08 0.91 -0.75
C PHE A 39 2.44 0.25 -0.52
N ASN A 40 2.52 -0.74 0.37
CA ASN A 40 3.79 -1.37 0.72
C ASN A 40 4.24 -2.42 -0.28
N THR A 41 3.33 -3.17 -0.90
CA THR A 41 3.68 -4.37 -1.70
C THR A 41 3.57 -4.18 -3.20
N TYR A 42 2.68 -3.31 -3.69
CA TYR A 42 2.40 -3.20 -5.13
C TYR A 42 2.72 -1.82 -5.71
N ARG A 43 2.71 -0.75 -4.90
CA ARG A 43 2.95 0.60 -5.40
C ARG A 43 4.44 0.85 -5.66
N PRO A 44 4.85 1.18 -6.90
CA PRO A 44 6.22 1.61 -7.19
C PRO A 44 6.45 3.05 -6.73
N HIS A 45 7.59 3.32 -6.08
CA HIS A 45 7.94 4.67 -5.63
C HIS A 45 9.16 5.21 -6.36
N GLY A 46 9.00 6.35 -7.05
CA GLY A 46 10.13 7.01 -7.74
C GLY A 46 11.28 7.40 -6.80
N ALA A 47 10.99 7.78 -5.55
CA ALA A 47 12.01 8.07 -4.53
C ALA A 47 12.80 6.82 -4.11
N LEU A 48 12.24 5.62 -4.32
CA LEU A 48 12.89 4.33 -4.08
C LEU A 48 13.45 3.72 -5.38
N GLY A 49 13.69 4.54 -6.40
CA GLY A 49 14.17 4.06 -7.70
C GLY A 49 13.18 3.18 -8.46
N GLY A 50 11.88 3.29 -8.15
CA GLY A 50 10.83 2.44 -8.72
C GLY A 50 10.56 1.16 -7.94
N ALA A 51 11.27 0.90 -6.84
CA ALA A 51 10.96 -0.21 -5.94
C ALA A 51 9.70 0.06 -5.11
N THR A 52 9.09 -1.02 -4.61
CA THR A 52 8.06 -0.93 -3.57
C THR A 52 8.71 -0.77 -2.20
N PRO A 53 8.02 -0.18 -1.20
CA PRO A 53 8.59 -0.03 0.14
C PRO A 53 9.00 -1.35 0.77
N ALA A 54 8.21 -2.43 0.58
CA ALA A 54 8.54 -3.74 1.09
C ALA A 54 9.80 -4.33 0.42
N ALA A 55 9.94 -4.19 -0.90
CA ALA A 55 11.13 -4.66 -1.61
C ALA A 55 12.39 -3.92 -1.13
N PHE A 56 12.34 -2.59 -1.08
CA PHE A 56 13.44 -1.77 -0.58
C PHE A 56 13.88 -2.15 0.84
N ARG A 57 12.90 -2.42 1.72
CA ARG A 57 13.16 -2.84 3.09
C ARG A 57 13.81 -4.24 3.15
N SER A 58 13.35 -5.17 2.32
CA SER A 58 13.93 -6.52 2.22
C SER A 58 15.40 -6.46 1.80
N ASP A 59 15.71 -5.65 0.79
CA ASP A 59 17.08 -5.48 0.31
C ASP A 59 17.97 -4.87 1.39
N TYR A 60 17.47 -3.85 2.10
CA TYR A 60 18.16 -3.23 3.22
C TYR A 60 18.51 -4.23 4.33
N PHE A 61 17.55 -5.07 4.75
CA PHE A 61 17.81 -6.09 5.77
C PHE A 61 18.73 -7.20 5.28
N SER A 62 18.63 -7.61 4.02
CA SER A 62 19.50 -8.63 3.43
C SER A 62 20.95 -8.17 3.33
N ALA A 63 21.18 -6.87 3.14
CA ALA A 63 22.50 -6.27 3.12
C ALA A 63 23.07 -6.00 4.54
N MET A 64 22.29 -6.23 5.60
CA MET A 64 22.67 -5.88 6.95
C MET A 64 23.60 -6.95 7.55
N PRO A 65 24.84 -6.61 7.98
CA PRO A 65 25.86 -7.61 8.34
C PRO A 65 25.54 -8.52 9.54
N TRP A 66 24.54 -8.15 10.35
CA TRP A 66 24.13 -8.92 11.53
C TRP A 66 22.82 -9.70 11.31
N ALA A 67 22.16 -9.51 10.17
CA ALA A 67 20.91 -10.18 9.81
C ALA A 67 21.14 -11.47 8.99
N ALA A 68 22.41 -11.80 8.70
CA ALA A 68 22.84 -12.98 7.94
C ALA A 68 23.33 -14.12 8.84
#